data_AF-A0A352PYL7-F1
#
_entry.id   AF-A0A352PYL7-F1
#
_cell.length_a   1.000
_cell.length_b   1.000
_cell.length_c   1.000
_cell.angle_alpha   90.00
_cell.angle_beta   90.00
_cell.angle_gamma   90.00
#
_symmetry.space_group_name_H-M   'P 1'
#
loop_
_entity.id
_entity.type
_entity.pdbx_description
1 polymer ?
#
loop_
_entity_poly.entity_id
_entity_poly.type
_entity_poly.pdbx_seq_one_letter_code
_entity_poly.pdbx_strand_id
1 'polypeptide(L)'
;MTEQQPAGVFPRCLRAMLDLDQYAFRGLHPDVFLGAASDRYAGWLGQIYTAERYQGRITQRTKVVGDVPFTEAVLPVDSVAEYFEHFPVLE
;
A
#
# COMPACT_ATOMS: atom_id res chain seq x y z
N MET A 1 -51.97 8.76 -10.92
CA MET A 1 -50.62 8.56 -11.47
C MET A 1 -49.64 8.68 -10.31
N THR A 2 -49.17 7.56 -9.80
CA THR A 2 -48.02 7.52 -8.89
C THR A 2 -47.26 6.25 -9.25
N GLU A 3 -46.23 6.39 -10.09
CA GLU A 3 -45.29 5.31 -10.41
C GLU A 3 -44.52 4.96 -9.14
N GLN A 4 -44.72 3.75 -8.64
CA GLN A 4 -43.83 3.14 -7.66
C GLN A 4 -42.67 2.49 -8.42
N GLN A 5 -41.48 3.05 -8.23
CA GLN A 5 -40.21 2.50 -8.72
C GLN A 5 -39.91 1.18 -7.99
N PRO A 6 -39.52 0.09 -8.66
CA PRO A 6 -39.22 -1.15 -7.97
C PRO A 6 -37.90 -1.01 -7.21
N ALA A 7 -37.90 -1.45 -5.94
CA ALA A 7 -36.71 -1.57 -5.12
C ALA A 7 -35.68 -2.42 -5.87
N GLY A 8 -34.57 -1.79 -6.26
CA GLY A 8 -33.44 -2.47 -6.85
C GLY A 8 -32.96 -3.58 -5.93
N VAL A 9 -32.93 -4.80 -6.47
CA VAL A 9 -32.26 -5.93 -5.83
C VAL A 9 -30.77 -5.64 -5.89
N PHE A 10 -30.25 -4.99 -4.85
CA PHE A 10 -28.81 -4.95 -4.64
C PHE A 10 -28.34 -6.38 -4.38
N PRO A 11 -27.40 -6.91 -5.17
CA PRO A 11 -26.93 -8.27 -4.96
C PRO A 11 -26.34 -8.33 -3.55
N ARG A 12 -26.86 -9.29 -2.78
CA ARG A 12 -26.46 -9.65 -1.43
C ARG A 12 -24.93 -9.57 -1.35
N CYS A 13 -24.40 -8.54 -0.69
CA CYS A 13 -22.97 -8.45 -0.38
C CYS A 13 -22.60 -9.76 0.30
N LEU A 14 -21.95 -10.64 -0.47
CA LEU A 14 -21.26 -11.79 0.06
C LEU A 14 -20.29 -11.19 1.07
N ARG A 15 -20.54 -11.42 2.36
CA ARG A 15 -19.70 -10.99 3.45
C ARG A 15 -18.33 -11.61 3.19
N ALA A 16 -17.47 -10.88 2.48
CA ALA A 16 -16.04 -11.13 2.41
C ALA A 16 -15.57 -10.87 3.85
N MET A 17 -15.67 -11.92 4.66
CA MET A 17 -15.16 -11.91 6.01
C MET A 17 -13.66 -11.70 5.84
N LEU A 18 -13.20 -10.51 6.19
CA LEU A 18 -11.80 -10.13 6.07
C LEU A 18 -10.95 -11.24 6.73
N ASP A 19 -10.07 -11.85 5.95
CA ASP A 19 -9.10 -12.82 6.45
C ASP A 19 -7.92 -12.02 7.02
N LEU A 20 -8.05 -11.67 8.30
CA LEU A 20 -7.09 -10.81 9.00
C LEU A 20 -5.76 -11.53 9.25
N ASP A 21 -5.77 -12.85 9.36
CA ASP A 21 -4.56 -13.65 9.57
C ASP A 21 -3.67 -13.64 8.33
N GLN A 22 -4.27 -13.51 7.14
CA GLN A 22 -3.56 -13.38 5.87
C GLN A 22 -3.42 -11.94 5.37
N TYR A 23 -3.92 -10.95 6.12
CA TYR A 23 -3.99 -9.55 5.69
C TYR A 23 -4.58 -9.40 4.27
N ALA A 24 -5.60 -10.21 3.95
CA ALA A 24 -6.20 -10.21 2.63
C ALA A 24 -7.32 -9.15 2.56
N PHE A 25 -6.97 -7.95 2.12
CA PHE A 25 -7.92 -6.83 1.93
C PHE A 25 -8.75 -6.99 0.65
N ARG A 26 -9.66 -7.98 0.63
CA ARG A 26 -10.59 -8.24 -0.49
C ARG A 26 -11.93 -7.52 -0.26
N GLY A 27 -12.58 -7.11 -1.34
CA GLY A 27 -13.92 -6.50 -1.28
C GLY A 27 -13.96 -5.07 -0.74
N LEU A 28 -12.86 -4.33 -0.86
CA LEU A 28 -12.85 -2.89 -0.61
C LEU A 28 -13.79 -2.18 -1.58
N HIS A 29 -14.43 -1.10 -1.12
CA HIS A 29 -15.21 -0.23 -1.99
C HIS A 29 -14.30 0.36 -3.09
N PRO A 30 -14.77 0.52 -4.34
CA PRO A 30 -13.94 1.02 -5.44
C PRO A 30 -13.26 2.38 -5.17
N ASP A 31 -13.86 3.20 -4.31
CA ASP A 31 -13.34 4.53 -3.93
C ASP A 31 -12.45 4.52 -2.67
N VAL A 32 -12.13 3.34 -2.12
CA VAL A 32 -11.20 3.19 -1.00
C VAL A 32 -9.85 2.73 -1.54
N PHE A 33 -8.82 3.55 -1.29
CA PHE A 33 -7.46 3.26 -1.69
C PHE A 33 -6.57 2.97 -0.47
N LEU A 34 -5.58 2.10 -0.66
CA LEU A 34 -4.54 1.81 0.31
C LEU A 34 -3.21 2.33 -0.21
N GLY A 35 -2.40 2.87 0.69
CA GLY A 35 -1.02 3.27 0.44
C GLY A 35 -0.18 3.04 1.69
N ALA A 36 1.13 3.06 1.54
CA ALA A 36 2.06 3.08 2.64
C ALA A 36 2.38 4.53 3.03
N ALA A 37 2.57 4.77 4.33
CA ALA A 37 3.10 6.04 4.85
C ALA A 37 4.58 6.29 4.45
N SER A 38 5.23 5.33 3.77
CA SER A 38 6.60 5.45 3.29
C SER A 38 6.75 4.88 1.88
N ASP A 39 7.19 5.72 0.94
CA ASP A 39 7.36 5.46 -0.49
C ASP A 39 8.74 4.91 -0.89
N ARG A 40 9.76 5.03 -0.04
CA ARG A 40 11.15 4.70 -0.43
C ARG A 40 11.88 3.86 0.59
N TYR A 41 11.16 3.14 1.43
CA TYR A 41 11.79 2.34 2.48
C TYR A 41 12.35 1.03 1.91
N ALA A 42 13.66 0.78 2.10
CA ALA A 42 14.34 -0.38 1.54
C ALA A 42 13.88 -1.74 2.12
N GLY A 43 13.14 -1.75 3.23
CA GLY A 43 12.53 -2.96 3.77
C GLY A 43 11.52 -3.64 2.84
N TRP A 44 11.09 -2.95 1.79
CA TRP A 44 10.14 -3.42 0.80
C TRP A 44 10.77 -4.02 -0.48
N LEU A 45 12.11 -4.09 -0.53
CA LEU A 45 12.83 -4.75 -1.62
C LEU A 45 12.39 -6.21 -1.75
N GLY A 46 12.14 -6.64 -2.99
CA GLY A 46 11.62 -7.97 -3.31
C GLY A 46 10.11 -8.15 -3.10
N GLN A 47 9.40 -7.11 -2.63
CA GLN A 47 7.94 -7.11 -2.47
C GLN A 47 7.26 -6.13 -3.43
N ILE A 48 7.62 -4.85 -3.36
CA ILE A 48 7.11 -3.80 -4.26
C ILE A 48 8.23 -3.08 -5.03
N TYR A 49 9.49 -3.40 -4.73
CA TYR A 49 10.64 -2.86 -5.43
C TYR A 49 11.52 -3.98 -5.95
N THR A 50 11.84 -3.92 -7.23
CA THR A 50 12.79 -4.80 -7.92
C THR A 50 14.18 -4.59 -7.34
N ALA A 51 14.70 -5.57 -6.60
CA ALA A 51 15.93 -5.42 -5.83
C ALA A 51 17.15 -5.06 -6.70
N GLU A 52 17.26 -5.70 -7.86
CA GLU A 52 18.37 -5.55 -8.80
C GLU A 52 18.45 -4.12 -9.35
N ARG A 53 17.31 -3.44 -9.51
CA ARG A 53 17.22 -2.08 -10.06
C ARG A 53 17.82 -1.01 -9.15
N TYR A 54 17.86 -1.28 -7.84
CA TYR A 54 18.30 -0.32 -6.82
C TYR A 54 19.55 -0.76 -6.07
N GLN A 55 20.11 -1.92 -6.42
CA GLN A 55 21.37 -2.38 -5.85
C GLN A 55 22.47 -1.31 -6.03
N GLY A 56 23.15 -0.96 -4.94
CA GLY A 56 24.19 0.09 -4.93
C GLY A 56 23.67 1.53 -5.03
N ARG A 57 22.35 1.74 -5.10
CA ARG A 57 21.72 3.08 -5.16
C ARG A 57 20.97 3.46 -3.88
N ILE A 58 20.91 2.55 -2.91
CA ILE A 58 20.26 2.76 -1.61
C ILE A 58 21.15 3.65 -0.74
N THR A 59 20.57 4.69 -0.18
CA THR A 59 21.25 5.58 0.77
C THR A 59 20.93 5.15 2.19
N GLN A 60 21.93 5.11 3.06
CA GLN A 60 21.75 4.85 4.49
C GLN A 60 21.97 6.13 5.30
N ARG A 61 21.07 6.38 6.26
CA ARG A 61 21.23 7.45 7.26
C ARG A 61 21.03 6.89 8.65
N THR A 62 21.95 7.17 9.56
CA THR A 62 21.79 6.81 10.97
C THR A 62 21.25 8.00 11.75
N LYS A 63 20.18 7.77 12.51
CA LYS A 63 19.60 8.74 13.45
C LYS A 63 19.45 8.07 14.81
N VAL A 64 19.44 8.86 15.88
CA VAL A 64 19.15 8.35 17.22
C VAL A 64 17.67 8.54 17.50
N VAL A 65 16.98 7.48 17.90
CA VAL A 65 15.57 7.51 18.31
C VAL A 65 15.52 7.16 19.80
N GLY A 66 15.24 8.16 20.64
CA GLY A 66 15.46 8.04 22.08
C GLY A 66 16.94 7.88 22.39
N ASP A 67 17.33 6.73 22.94
CA ASP A 67 18.73 6.37 23.22
C ASP A 67 19.26 5.27 22.27
N VAL A 68 18.48 4.90 21.25
CA VAL A 68 18.81 3.78 20.35
C VAL A 68 19.23 4.32 18.97
N PRO A 69 20.42 3.96 18.47
CA PRO A 69 20.80 4.27 17.10
C PRO A 69 19.96 3.44 16.13
N PHE A 70 19.34 4.11 15.16
CA PHE A 70 18.52 3.52 14.11
C PHE A 70 19.08 3.92 12.74
N THR A 71 19.38 2.92 11.91
CA THR A 71 19.84 3.13 10.53
C THR A 71 18.68 2.93 9.58
N GLU A 72 18.32 4.00 8.87
CA GLU A 72 17.30 4.01 7.84
C GLU A 72 17.95 3.79 6.48
N ALA A 73 17.41 2.88 5.68
CA ALA A 73 17.84 2.62 4.30
C ALA A 73 16.74 3.06 3.34
N VAL A 74 17.07 3.96 2.42
CA VAL A 74 16.12 4.67 1.56
C VAL A 74 16.49 4.49 0.08
N LEU A 75 15.51 4.19 -0.75
CA LEU A 75 15.65 4.11 -2.20
C LEU A 75 15.80 5.50 -2.86
N PRO A 76 16.41 5.56 -4.06
CA PRO A 76 16.38 6.74 -4.92
C PRO A 76 14.97 7.29 -5.16
N VAL A 77 14.86 8.60 -5.42
CA VAL A 77 13.55 9.27 -5.66
C VAL A 77 12.79 8.66 -6.85
N ASP A 78 13.49 8.19 -7.88
CA ASP A 78 12.87 7.58 -9.05
C ASP A 78 12.18 6.23 -8.77
N SER A 79 12.39 5.62 -7.60
CA SER A 79 11.66 4.39 -7.23
C SER A 79 10.16 4.63 -6.93
N VAL A 80 9.75 5.89 -6.75
CA VAL A 80 8.34 6.26 -6.53
C VAL A 80 7.46 5.83 -7.71
N ALA A 81 8.02 5.77 -8.92
CA ALA A 81 7.28 5.26 -10.08
C ALA A 81 6.84 3.80 -9.88
N GLU A 82 7.71 2.95 -9.32
CA GLU A 82 7.41 1.54 -9.06
C GLU A 82 6.47 1.38 -7.86
N TYR A 83 6.56 2.24 -6.85
CA TYR A 83 5.58 2.30 -5.77
C TYR A 83 4.13 2.42 -6.29
N PHE A 84 3.91 3.30 -7.27
CA PHE A 84 2.60 3.51 -7.87
C PHE A 84 2.08 2.34 -8.74
N GLU A 85 2.93 1.36 -9.06
CA GLU A 85 2.50 0.10 -9.67
C GLU A 85 1.75 -0.80 -8.66
N HIS A 86 1.95 -0.57 -7.36
CA HIS A 86 1.37 -1.36 -6.26
C HIS A 86 0.32 -0.59 -5.46
N PHE A 87 0.55 0.70 -5.21
CA PHE A 87 -0.32 1.54 -4.39
C PHE A 87 -0.72 2.81 -5.15
N PRO A 88 -2.02 3.08 -5.36
CA PRO A 88 -2.47 4.22 -6.14
C PRO A 88 -2.37 5.56 -5.39
N VAL A 89 -2.02 5.54 -4.10
CA VAL A 89 -1.96 6.73 -3.24
C VAL A 89 -0.70 6.73 -2.38
N LEU A 90 -0.22 7.92 -2.04
CA LEU A 90 0.92 8.17 -1.16
C LEU A 90 0.55 9.31 -0.19
N GLU A 91 0.91 9.16 1.08
CA GLU A 91 0.72 10.17 2.15
C GLU A 91 1.77 11.28 2.13
#